data_AF-A0ABD3WYG6-F1
#
_entry.id   AF-A0ABD3WYG6-F1
#
_cell.length_a   1.000
_cell.length_b   1.000
_cell.length_c   1.000
_cell.angle_alpha   90.00
_cell.angle_beta   90.00
_cell.angle_gamma   90.00
#
_symmetry.space_group_name_H-M   'P 1'
#
loop_
_entity.id
_entity.type
_entity.pdbx_description
1 polymer ?
#
loop_
_entity_poly.entity_id
_entity_poly.type
_entity_poly.pdbx_seq_one_letter_code
_entity_poly.pdbx_strand_id
1 'polypeptide(L)'
;MATDAQQKVPKQLLGDIAKADQAKLNHVDVDEKVQLPSPEVIAQEKQEQELKEKVQNFCKDNLKHTVSVEKNPLPDQDVIAQEKQEKALKDSVEHFDPAKLKHTEPEVKNPLPDSDAISQEKQEKALKESVEHFNKTNLKHTEPEVKNPLPDNEVINQEKKEVELRKSVSEFDKSKLAHVEPEEKLTLPDTEVIQQEKTELEKKKGIEQFNRRSLKHIETEEKNPLPSKDDIDLEKKCCK
;
A
#
# COMPACT_ATOMS: atom_id res chain seq x y z
N MET A 1 -39.95 -31.96 20.57
CA MET A 1 -40.02 -31.84 22.04
C MET A 1 -38.89 -32.68 22.61
N ALA A 2 -37.87 -32.02 23.17
CA ALA A 2 -36.70 -32.67 23.74
C ALA A 2 -36.98 -33.02 25.21
N THR A 3 -36.75 -34.27 25.59
CA THR A 3 -36.76 -34.71 26.99
C THR A 3 -35.52 -35.57 27.24
N ASP A 4 -34.52 -34.90 27.80
CA ASP A 4 -33.69 -35.31 28.94
C ASP A 4 -33.76 -36.80 29.33
N ALA A 5 -32.70 -37.56 28.99
CA ALA A 5 -32.43 -38.86 29.55
C ALA A 5 -31.20 -38.74 30.46
N GLN A 6 -31.47 -38.61 31.76
CA GLN A 6 -30.49 -38.63 32.83
C GLN A 6 -29.65 -39.92 32.75
N GLN A 7 -28.35 -39.75 32.46
CA GLN A 7 -27.34 -40.80 32.57
C GLN A 7 -27.22 -41.18 34.07
N LYS A 8 -27.89 -42.27 34.44
CA LYS A 8 -27.93 -42.80 35.81
C LYS A 8 -26.54 -43.27 36.21
N VAL A 9 -25.82 -42.45 37.00
CA VAL A 9 -24.49 -42.80 37.51
C VAL A 9 -24.58 -44.10 38.32
N PRO A 10 -23.73 -45.11 38.06
CA PRO A 10 -23.75 -46.37 38.80
C PRO A 10 -23.60 -46.12 40.30
N LYS A 11 -24.52 -46.66 41.12
CA LYS A 11 -24.52 -46.47 42.59
C LYS A 11 -23.21 -46.87 43.27
N GLN A 12 -22.42 -47.76 42.64
CA GLN A 12 -21.08 -48.12 43.12
C GLN A 12 -20.11 -46.94 43.09
N LEU A 13 -20.07 -46.17 42.00
CA LEU A 13 -19.25 -44.96 41.89
C LEU A 13 -19.58 -43.94 42.99
N LEU A 14 -20.88 -43.78 43.30
CA LEU A 14 -21.31 -42.91 44.39
C LEU A 14 -20.84 -43.40 45.77
N GLY A 15 -20.85 -44.73 45.97
CA GLY A 15 -20.33 -45.35 47.18
C GLY A 15 -18.80 -45.23 47.31
N ASP A 16 -18.07 -45.33 46.19
CA ASP A 16 -16.62 -45.21 46.17
C ASP A 16 -16.16 -43.77 46.43
N ILE A 17 -16.88 -42.77 45.90
CA ILE A 17 -16.65 -41.35 46.23
C ILE A 17 -16.99 -41.07 47.70
N ALA A 18 -18.07 -41.64 48.23
CA ALA A 18 -18.42 -41.47 49.65
C ALA A 18 -17.41 -42.13 50.61
N LYS A 19 -16.68 -43.14 50.14
CA LYS A 19 -15.58 -43.80 50.87
C LYS A 19 -14.21 -43.17 50.57
N ALA A 20 -14.13 -42.21 49.65
CA ALA A 20 -12.88 -41.53 49.32
C ALA A 20 -12.44 -40.69 50.51
N ASP A 21 -11.43 -41.19 51.21
CA ASP A 21 -10.83 -40.52 52.36
C ASP A 21 -10.01 -39.32 51.88
N GLN A 22 -10.53 -38.11 52.07
CA GLN A 22 -9.85 -36.87 51.71
C GLN A 22 -8.48 -36.73 52.39
N ALA A 23 -8.25 -37.41 53.52
CA ALA A 23 -6.95 -37.41 54.19
C ALA A 23 -5.85 -38.19 53.45
N LYS A 24 -6.22 -38.97 52.41
CA LYS A 24 -5.27 -39.69 51.54
C LYS A 24 -4.98 -38.97 50.22
N LEU A 25 -5.58 -37.79 50.01
CA LEU A 25 -5.22 -36.95 48.87
C LEU A 25 -3.88 -36.29 49.15
N ASN A 26 -3.01 -36.24 48.14
CA ASN A 26 -1.74 -35.52 48.26
C ASN A 26 -2.02 -34.05 48.52
N HIS A 27 -1.50 -33.52 49.63
CA HIS A 27 -1.51 -32.08 49.88
C HIS A 27 -0.66 -31.39 48.80
N VAL A 28 -1.22 -30.36 48.18
CA VAL A 28 -0.50 -29.49 47.24
C VAL A 28 -0.45 -28.12 47.90
N ASP A 29 0.73 -27.72 48.37
CA ASP A 29 0.99 -26.35 48.79
C ASP A 29 0.92 -25.44 47.56
N VAL A 30 -0.07 -24.55 47.54
CA VAL A 30 -0.20 -23.53 46.50
C VAL A 30 0.67 -22.34 46.91
N ASP A 31 1.92 -22.31 46.47
CA ASP A 31 2.80 -21.14 46.64
C ASP A 31 2.33 -20.02 45.70
N GLU A 32 1.40 -19.18 46.17
CA GLU A 32 1.13 -17.89 45.53
C GLU A 32 2.39 -17.02 45.69
N LYS A 33 3.12 -16.80 44.59
CA LYS A 33 4.26 -15.89 44.57
C LYS A 33 3.78 -14.45 44.73
N VAL A 34 3.51 -14.03 45.96
CA VAL A 34 3.39 -12.61 46.32
C VAL A 34 4.78 -12.01 46.22
N GLN A 35 5.12 -11.48 45.03
CA GLN A 35 6.36 -10.74 44.84
C GLN A 35 6.27 -9.44 45.63
N LEU A 36 7.04 -9.34 46.71
CA LEU A 36 7.18 -8.08 47.44
C LEU A 36 7.79 -7.03 46.50
N PRO A 37 7.33 -5.76 46.57
CA PRO A 37 7.90 -4.70 45.76
C PRO A 37 9.40 -4.61 46.00
N SER A 38 10.16 -4.39 44.92
CA SER A 38 11.62 -4.27 45.03
C SER A 38 12.00 -3.04 45.87
N PRO A 39 13.17 -3.04 46.54
CA PRO A 39 13.64 -1.87 47.28
C PRO A 39 13.69 -0.59 46.44
N GLU A 40 13.90 -0.73 45.13
CA GLU A 40 13.93 0.38 44.18
C GLU A 40 12.55 1.01 43.97
N VAL A 41 11.50 0.18 43.84
CA VAL A 41 10.11 0.66 43.71
C VAL A 41 9.69 1.41 44.98
N ILE A 42 10.04 0.90 46.16
CA ILE A 42 9.75 1.55 47.44
C ILE A 42 10.50 2.90 47.54
N ALA A 43 11.75 2.96 47.09
CA ALA A 43 12.53 4.18 47.09
C ALA A 43 11.96 5.24 46.14
N GLN A 44 11.53 4.84 44.93
CA GLN A 44 10.87 5.73 43.98
C GLN A 44 9.56 6.27 44.53
N GLU A 45 8.71 5.42 45.10
CA GLU A 45 7.43 5.84 45.69
C GLU A 45 7.63 6.87 46.80
N LYS A 46 8.65 6.65 47.66
CA LYS A 46 9.01 7.62 48.71
C LYS A 46 9.49 8.95 48.14
N GLN A 47 10.29 8.93 47.07
CA GLN A 47 10.76 10.15 46.40
C GLN A 47 9.61 10.91 45.75
N GLU A 48 8.69 10.22 45.10
CA GLU A 48 7.50 10.82 44.50
C GLU A 48 6.61 11.46 45.57
N GLN A 49 6.39 10.77 46.69
CA GLN A 49 5.61 11.30 47.81
C GLN A 49 6.24 12.58 48.37
N GLU A 50 7.56 12.59 48.57
CA GLU A 50 8.28 13.79 49.03
C GLU A 50 8.15 14.96 48.03
N LEU A 51 8.27 14.69 46.74
CA LEU A 51 8.13 15.71 45.71
C LEU A 51 6.70 16.28 45.69
N LYS A 52 5.70 15.42 45.83
CA LYS A 52 4.29 15.79 45.85
C LYS A 52 3.96 16.67 47.06
N GLU A 53 4.49 16.33 48.24
CA GLU A 53 4.35 17.15 49.44
C GLU A 53 5.02 18.53 49.28
N LYS A 54 6.22 18.58 48.69
CA LYS A 54 6.92 19.85 48.42
C LYS A 54 6.14 20.76 47.46
N VAL A 55 5.57 20.19 46.41
CA VAL A 55 4.74 20.93 45.45
C VAL A 55 3.43 21.37 46.10
N GLN A 56 2.78 20.51 46.90
CA GLN A 56 1.54 20.84 47.60
C GLN A 56 1.74 21.99 48.60
N ASN A 57 2.86 22.00 49.31
CA ASN A 57 3.20 23.02 50.29
C ASN A 57 3.98 24.20 49.70
N PHE A 58 4.09 24.28 48.37
CA PHE A 58 4.81 25.35 47.70
C PHE A 58 4.08 26.70 47.89
N CYS A 59 4.73 27.63 48.58
CA CYS A 59 4.22 28.99 48.76
C CYS A 59 4.39 29.79 47.46
N LYS A 60 3.27 30.08 46.80
CA LYS A 60 3.21 30.86 45.55
C LYS A 60 3.77 32.29 45.71
N ASP A 61 3.78 32.82 46.93
CA ASP A 61 4.30 34.16 47.21
C ASP A 61 5.83 34.26 47.06
N ASN A 62 6.53 33.12 47.02
CA ASN A 62 7.96 33.05 46.72
C ASN A 62 8.25 33.19 45.21
N LEU A 63 7.24 33.19 44.34
CA LEU A 63 7.41 33.46 42.92
C LEU A 63 7.64 34.96 42.71
N LYS A 64 8.66 35.32 41.93
CA LYS A 64 8.89 36.71 41.54
C LYS A 64 7.70 37.22 40.74
N HIS A 65 7.06 38.29 41.21
CA HIS A 65 5.99 38.94 40.47
C HIS A 65 6.52 39.46 39.13
N THR A 66 5.85 39.09 38.04
CA THR A 66 6.16 39.59 36.69
C THR A 66 4.95 40.36 36.20
N VAL A 67 5.13 41.65 35.89
CA VAL A 67 4.10 42.49 35.29
C VAL A 67 4.10 42.24 33.78
N SER A 68 3.06 41.60 33.26
CA SER A 68 2.85 41.47 31.83
C SER A 68 2.40 42.81 31.25
N VAL A 69 3.22 43.41 30.38
CA VAL A 69 2.86 44.62 29.62
C VAL A 69 2.24 44.19 28.30
N GLU A 70 0.92 44.32 28.17
CA GLU A 70 0.21 44.16 26.90
C GLU A 70 0.56 45.33 25.97
N LYS A 71 1.14 45.03 24.82
CA LYS A 71 1.41 46.02 23.77
C LYS A 71 0.25 45.98 22.78
N ASN A 72 -0.69 46.91 22.92
CA ASN A 72 -1.67 47.22 21.87
C ASN A 72 -1.15 48.44 21.08
N PRO A 73 -0.30 48.24 20.05
CA PRO A 73 0.11 49.34 19.20
C PRO A 73 -1.12 49.92 18.49
N LEU A 74 -1.16 51.24 18.38
CA LEU A 74 -2.12 51.91 17.52
C LEU A 74 -1.89 51.48 16.05
N PRO A 75 -2.94 51.43 15.22
CA PRO A 75 -2.77 51.19 13.79
C PRO A 75 -1.79 52.20 13.22
N ASP A 76 -0.90 51.73 12.36
CA ASP A 76 0.06 52.59 11.67
C ASP A 76 -0.62 53.39 10.55
N GLN A 77 0.13 54.33 9.97
CA GLN A 77 -0.38 55.22 8.93
C GLN A 77 -0.82 54.46 7.67
N ASP A 78 -0.19 53.32 7.38
CA ASP A 78 -0.50 52.51 6.20
C ASP A 78 -1.84 51.79 6.36
N VAL A 79 -2.09 51.21 7.54
CA VAL A 79 -3.37 50.58 7.88
C VAL A 79 -4.51 51.60 7.80
N ILE A 80 -4.31 52.82 8.32
CA ILE A 80 -5.31 53.89 8.25
C ILE A 80 -5.55 54.34 6.78
N ALA A 81 -4.50 54.44 5.97
CA ALA A 81 -4.62 54.81 4.57
C ALA A 81 -5.38 53.74 3.76
N GLN A 82 -5.09 52.46 4.01
CA GLN A 82 -5.76 51.34 3.38
C GLN A 82 -7.25 51.31 3.74
N GLU A 83 -7.60 51.46 5.03
CA GLU A 83 -8.99 51.50 5.48
C GLU A 83 -9.76 52.66 4.83
N LYS A 84 -9.12 53.84 4.71
CA LYS A 84 -9.72 55.00 4.05
C LYS A 84 -9.94 54.77 2.56
N GLN A 85 -9.01 54.10 1.88
CA GLN A 85 -9.15 53.73 0.48
C GLN A 85 -10.28 52.72 0.27
N GLU A 86 -10.35 51.68 1.10
CA GLU A 86 -11.41 50.68 1.03
C GLU A 86 -12.79 51.33 1.26
N LYS A 87 -12.90 52.21 2.25
CA LYS A 87 -14.13 52.95 2.52
C LYS A 87 -14.54 53.80 1.32
N ALA A 88 -13.61 54.52 0.70
CA ALA A 88 -13.89 55.33 -0.49
C ALA A 88 -14.37 54.49 -1.68
N LEU A 89 -13.80 53.30 -1.87
CA LEU A 89 -14.24 52.36 -2.92
C LEU A 89 -15.65 51.85 -2.64
N LYS A 90 -15.96 51.48 -1.39
CA LYS A 90 -17.30 51.03 -0.98
C LYS A 90 -18.33 52.12 -1.20
N ASP A 91 -18.06 53.34 -0.72
CA ASP A 91 -18.94 54.49 -0.89
C ASP A 91 -19.18 54.79 -2.40
N SER A 92 -18.14 54.64 -3.25
CA SER A 92 -18.26 54.82 -4.70
C SER A 92 -19.11 53.76 -5.39
N VAL A 93 -19.10 52.52 -4.90
CA VAL A 93 -19.93 51.43 -5.45
C VAL A 93 -21.36 51.55 -4.96
N GLU A 94 -21.57 51.90 -3.69
CA GLU A 94 -22.90 52.09 -3.09
C GLU A 94 -23.67 53.22 -3.76
N HIS A 95 -22.98 54.30 -4.12
CA HIS A 95 -23.57 55.44 -4.83
C HIS A 95 -23.30 55.43 -6.34
N PHE A 96 -22.93 54.27 -6.89
CA PHE A 96 -22.77 54.13 -8.33
C PHE A 96 -24.12 54.30 -9.03
N ASP A 97 -24.19 55.28 -9.94
CA ASP A 97 -25.39 55.54 -10.73
C ASP A 97 -25.36 54.69 -12.01
N PRO A 98 -26.17 53.62 -12.11
CA PRO A 98 -26.22 52.78 -13.30
C PRO A 98 -26.75 53.51 -14.53
N ALA A 99 -27.40 54.66 -14.40
CA ALA A 99 -27.82 55.48 -15.54
C ALA A 99 -26.62 56.10 -16.29
N LYS A 100 -25.42 56.09 -15.70
CA LYS A 100 -24.17 56.50 -16.36
C LYS A 100 -23.58 55.40 -17.26
N LEU A 101 -24.08 54.17 -17.17
CA LEU A 101 -23.68 53.10 -18.08
C LEU A 101 -24.31 53.34 -19.45
N LYS A 102 -23.51 53.29 -20.51
CA LYS A 102 -24.03 53.30 -21.87
C LYS A 102 -24.79 52.00 -22.12
N HIS A 103 -26.04 52.09 -22.55
CA HIS A 103 -26.79 50.93 -23.01
C HIS A 103 -26.03 50.27 -24.17
N THR A 104 -25.78 48.96 -24.04
CA THR A 104 -25.22 48.14 -25.11
C THR A 104 -26.26 47.07 -25.41
N GLU A 105 -26.83 47.10 -26.61
CA GLU A 105 -27.75 46.08 -27.09
C GLU A 105 -26.91 44.86 -27.54
N PRO A 106 -27.06 43.69 -26.92
CA PRO A 106 -26.28 42.52 -27.29
C PRO A 106 -26.78 41.98 -28.65
N GLU A 107 -25.95 42.09 -29.70
CA GLU A 107 -26.19 41.40 -30.97
C GLU A 107 -25.96 39.89 -30.79
N VAL A 108 -27.04 39.13 -30.60
CA VAL A 108 -26.99 37.66 -30.71
C VAL A 108 -27.00 37.29 -32.18
N LYS A 109 -25.83 37.00 -32.75
CA LYS A 109 -25.74 36.44 -34.10
C LYS A 109 -26.26 35.00 -34.07
N ASN A 110 -27.47 34.80 -34.60
CA ASN A 110 -28.04 33.49 -34.84
C ASN A 110 -27.91 33.18 -36.34
N PRO A 111 -26.71 32.76 -36.81
CA PRO A 111 -26.51 32.50 -38.23
C PRO A 111 -27.47 31.40 -38.69
N LEU A 112 -28.07 31.61 -39.86
CA LEU A 112 -28.81 30.54 -40.52
C LEU A 112 -27.87 29.38 -40.85
N PRO A 113 -28.37 28.14 -40.88
CA PRO A 113 -27.58 27.01 -41.35
C PRO A 113 -27.05 27.30 -42.75
N ASP A 114 -25.78 26.96 -42.98
CA ASP A 114 -25.15 27.14 -44.28
C ASP A 114 -25.67 26.10 -45.30
N SER A 115 -25.32 26.31 -46.57
CA SER A 115 -25.74 25.42 -47.66
C SER A 115 -25.25 23.98 -47.46
N ASP A 116 -24.14 23.79 -46.75
CA ASP A 116 -23.55 22.47 -46.53
C ASP A 116 -24.34 21.70 -45.47
N ALA A 117 -24.72 22.34 -44.37
CA ALA A 117 -25.58 21.77 -43.33
C ALA A 117 -26.94 21.33 -43.90
N ILE A 118 -27.56 22.17 -44.73
CA ILE A 118 -28.83 21.85 -45.39
C ILE A 118 -28.67 20.66 -46.36
N SER A 119 -27.55 20.62 -47.09
CA SER A 119 -27.27 19.53 -48.03
C SER A 119 -27.03 18.20 -47.32
N GLN A 120 -26.31 18.22 -46.19
CA GLN A 120 -26.08 17.05 -45.35
C GLN A 120 -27.39 16.52 -44.76
N GLU A 121 -28.23 17.39 -44.21
CA GLU A 121 -29.54 16.99 -43.65
C GLU A 121 -30.42 16.36 -44.73
N LYS A 122 -30.44 16.93 -45.94
CA LYS A 122 -31.18 16.37 -47.08
C LYS A 122 -30.66 14.98 -47.49
N GLN A 123 -29.33 14.79 -47.51
CA GLN A 123 -28.71 13.50 -47.82
C GLN A 123 -29.03 12.46 -46.74
N GLU A 124 -28.95 12.82 -45.46
CA GLU A 124 -29.28 11.93 -44.35
C GLU A 124 -30.75 11.50 -44.42
N LYS A 125 -31.65 12.44 -44.68
CA LYS A 125 -33.08 12.15 -44.82
C LYS A 125 -33.34 11.18 -45.98
N ALA A 126 -32.71 11.41 -47.14
CA ALA A 126 -32.84 10.53 -48.29
C ALA A 126 -32.31 9.11 -48.01
N LEU A 127 -31.20 8.99 -47.26
CA LEU A 127 -30.65 7.69 -46.86
C LEU A 127 -31.60 6.95 -45.90
N LYS A 128 -32.17 7.66 -44.92
CA LYS A 128 -33.14 7.09 -43.98
C LYS A 128 -34.38 6.56 -44.72
N GLU A 129 -34.96 7.36 -45.60
CA GLU A 129 -36.10 6.97 -46.44
C GLU A 129 -35.76 5.75 -47.32
N SER A 130 -34.56 5.71 -47.90
CA SER A 130 -34.12 4.57 -48.72
C SER A 130 -33.98 3.28 -47.91
N VAL A 131 -33.52 3.38 -46.66
CA VAL A 131 -33.39 2.22 -45.77
C VAL A 131 -34.75 1.75 -45.26
N GLU A 132 -35.64 2.69 -44.93
CA GLU A 132 -37.00 2.40 -44.49
C GLU A 132 -37.80 1.64 -45.55
N HIS A 133 -37.65 2.02 -46.82
CA HIS A 133 -38.30 1.36 -47.95
C HIS A 133 -37.47 0.25 -48.59
N PHE A 134 -36.38 -0.19 -47.95
CA PHE A 134 -35.52 -1.22 -48.50
C PHE A 134 -36.23 -2.59 -48.56
N ASN A 135 -36.48 -3.07 -49.78
CA ASN A 135 -37.12 -4.36 -49.97
C ASN A 135 -36.12 -5.53 -49.80
N LYS A 136 -36.20 -6.18 -48.63
CA LYS A 136 -35.38 -7.36 -48.29
C LYS A 136 -35.63 -8.57 -49.20
N THR A 137 -36.77 -8.65 -49.92
CA THR A 137 -37.04 -9.77 -50.84
C THR A 137 -36.12 -9.80 -52.05
N ASN A 138 -35.46 -8.69 -52.36
CA ASN A 138 -34.49 -8.59 -53.44
C ASN A 138 -33.08 -9.08 -53.03
N LEU A 139 -32.86 -9.38 -51.74
CA LEU A 139 -31.62 -9.99 -51.28
C LEU A 139 -31.57 -11.44 -51.75
N LYS A 140 -30.45 -11.83 -52.37
CA LYS A 140 -30.21 -13.23 -52.71
C LYS A 140 -30.04 -14.03 -51.42
N HIS A 141 -30.87 -15.05 -51.22
CA HIS A 141 -30.67 -16.01 -50.16
C HIS A 141 -29.35 -16.75 -50.39
N THR A 142 -28.47 -16.73 -49.38
CA THR A 142 -27.26 -17.56 -49.34
C THR A 142 -27.39 -18.44 -48.12
N GLU A 143 -27.49 -19.76 -48.33
CA GLU A 143 -27.52 -20.71 -47.24
C GLU A 143 -26.09 -20.86 -46.68
N PRO A 144 -25.86 -20.61 -45.39
CA PRO A 144 -24.53 -20.76 -44.80
C PRO A 144 -24.13 -22.24 -44.78
N GLU A 145 -23.18 -22.65 -45.62
CA GLU A 145 -22.56 -23.98 -45.53
C GLU A 145 -21.65 -24.05 -44.30
N VAL A 146 -22.15 -24.64 -43.22
CA VAL A 146 -21.32 -25.05 -42.08
C VAL A 146 -20.63 -26.37 -42.44
N LYS A 147 -19.37 -26.30 -42.90
CA LYS A 147 -18.55 -27.49 -43.10
C LYS A 147 -18.14 -28.05 -41.75
N ASN A 148 -18.87 -29.06 -41.26
CA ASN A 148 -18.43 -29.94 -40.18
C ASN A 148 -17.81 -31.20 -40.82
N PRO A 149 -16.53 -31.18 -41.23
CA PRO A 149 -15.88 -32.39 -41.71
C PRO A 149 -15.92 -33.45 -40.61
N LEU A 150 -16.27 -34.68 -40.98
CA LEU A 150 -16.11 -35.82 -40.09
C LEU A 150 -14.62 -35.99 -39.78
N PRO A 151 -14.26 -36.41 -38.56
CA PRO A 151 -12.87 -36.69 -38.24
C PRO A 151 -12.32 -37.78 -39.17
N ASP A 152 -11.13 -37.54 -39.73
CA ASP A 152 -10.46 -38.49 -40.60
C ASP A 152 -10.00 -39.74 -39.83
N ASN A 153 -9.75 -40.84 -40.54
CA ASN A 153 -9.30 -42.11 -39.95
C ASN A 153 -8.03 -41.96 -39.09
N GLU A 154 -7.16 -41.01 -39.40
CA GLU A 154 -5.97 -40.73 -38.60
C GLU A 154 -6.34 -40.23 -37.20
N VAL A 155 -7.26 -39.26 -37.11
CA VAL A 155 -7.75 -38.68 -35.85
C VAL A 155 -8.42 -39.76 -35.01
N ILE A 156 -9.27 -40.59 -35.63
CA ILE A 156 -9.94 -41.70 -34.96
C ILE A 156 -8.93 -42.71 -34.39
N ASN A 157 -7.89 -43.03 -35.16
CA ASN A 157 -6.86 -43.98 -34.71
C ASN A 157 -5.97 -43.41 -33.62
N GLN A 158 -5.66 -42.11 -33.65
CA GLN A 158 -4.96 -41.42 -32.57
C GLN A 158 -5.78 -41.45 -31.28
N GLU A 159 -7.08 -41.12 -31.35
CA GLU A 159 -7.97 -41.15 -30.19
C GLU A 159 -8.11 -42.56 -29.61
N LYS A 160 -8.23 -43.60 -30.45
CA LYS A 160 -8.22 -45.00 -29.99
C LYS A 160 -6.95 -45.37 -29.23
N LYS A 161 -5.78 -44.98 -29.74
CA LYS A 161 -4.49 -45.24 -29.08
C LYS A 161 -4.40 -44.50 -27.74
N GLU A 162 -4.88 -43.26 -27.68
CA GLU A 162 -4.88 -42.48 -26.45
C GLU A 162 -5.80 -43.09 -25.39
N VAL A 163 -7.00 -43.52 -25.77
CA VAL A 163 -7.94 -44.21 -24.88
C VAL A 163 -7.34 -45.51 -24.34
N GLU A 164 -6.69 -46.30 -25.20
CA GLU A 164 -6.01 -47.54 -24.80
C GLU A 164 -4.85 -47.27 -23.83
N LEU A 165 -4.02 -46.25 -24.13
CA LEU A 165 -2.94 -45.82 -23.25
C LEU A 165 -3.47 -45.40 -21.88
N ARG A 166 -4.49 -44.53 -21.84
CA ARG A 166 -5.12 -44.06 -20.59
C ARG A 166 -5.65 -45.23 -19.76
N LYS A 167 -6.29 -46.20 -20.41
CA LYS A 167 -6.77 -47.42 -19.75
C LYS A 167 -5.61 -48.23 -19.17
N SER A 168 -4.54 -48.46 -19.95
CA SER A 168 -3.36 -49.21 -19.49
C SER A 168 -2.68 -48.57 -18.29
N VAL A 169 -2.57 -47.24 -18.27
CA VAL A 169 -1.99 -46.48 -17.15
C VAL A 169 -2.91 -46.53 -15.93
N SER A 170 -4.22 -46.44 -16.13
CA SER A 170 -5.19 -46.52 -15.03
C SER A 170 -5.26 -47.90 -14.38
N GLU A 171 -5.09 -48.96 -15.17
CA GLU A 171 -5.07 -50.36 -14.70
C GLU A 171 -3.67 -50.81 -14.24
N PHE A 172 -2.66 -49.94 -14.33
CA PHE A 172 -1.29 -50.28 -13.95
C PHE A 172 -1.16 -50.53 -12.45
N ASP A 173 -0.77 -51.76 -12.12
CA ASP A 173 -0.52 -52.19 -10.75
C ASP A 173 0.81 -51.62 -10.24
N LYS A 174 0.71 -50.63 -9.35
CA LYS A 174 1.85 -49.96 -8.71
C LYS A 174 2.73 -50.90 -7.88
N SER A 175 2.22 -52.06 -7.46
CA SER A 175 3.02 -53.06 -6.72
C SER A 175 4.12 -53.69 -7.58
N LYS A 176 4.03 -53.56 -8.91
CA LYS A 176 5.06 -54.01 -9.85
C LYS A 176 6.23 -53.02 -9.98
N LEU A 177 6.14 -51.83 -9.39
CA LEU A 177 7.26 -50.89 -9.35
C LEU A 177 8.30 -51.37 -8.35
N ALA A 178 9.57 -51.39 -8.76
CA ALA A 178 10.66 -51.66 -7.84
C ALA A 178 10.73 -50.54 -6.79
N HIS A 179 10.80 -50.92 -5.51
CA HIS A 179 11.02 -49.98 -4.43
C HIS A 179 12.45 -49.43 -4.55
N VAL A 180 12.58 -48.10 -4.61
CA VAL A 180 13.86 -47.40 -4.53
C VAL A 180 13.80 -46.51 -3.30
N GLU A 181 14.69 -46.73 -2.34
CA GLU A 181 14.83 -45.87 -1.18
C GLU A 181 15.59 -44.60 -1.60
N PRO A 182 15.02 -43.40 -1.40
CA PRO A 182 15.70 -42.15 -1.79
C PRO A 182 16.91 -41.91 -0.88
N GLU A 183 18.12 -41.97 -1.45
CA GLU A 183 19.34 -41.55 -0.76
C GLU A 183 19.49 -40.02 -0.85
N GLU A 184 19.17 -39.31 0.24
CA GLU A 184 19.54 -37.90 0.38
C GLU A 184 21.04 -37.78 0.67
N LYS A 185 21.79 -37.28 -0.31
CA LYS A 185 23.23 -37.06 -0.17
C LYS A 185 23.50 -35.78 0.65
N LEU A 186 23.39 -35.88 1.97
CA LEU A 186 23.83 -34.83 2.90
C LEU A 186 25.36 -34.87 3.04
N THR A 187 26.09 -34.36 2.05
CA THR A 187 27.53 -34.16 2.20
C THR A 187 27.78 -32.96 3.11
N LEU A 188 28.57 -33.18 4.17
CA LEU A 188 29.11 -32.09 4.99
C LEU A 188 29.95 -31.16 4.08
N PRO A 189 29.90 -29.84 4.30
CA PRO A 189 30.73 -28.91 3.54
C PRO A 189 32.22 -29.25 3.73
N ASP A 190 32.97 -29.28 2.63
CA ASP A 190 34.38 -29.61 2.65
C ASP A 190 35.20 -28.55 3.40
N THR A 191 36.38 -28.95 3.87
CA THR A 191 37.28 -28.08 4.65
C THR A 191 37.62 -26.78 3.91
N GLU A 192 37.71 -26.84 2.57
CA GLU A 192 37.97 -25.67 1.73
C GLU A 192 36.83 -24.65 1.79
N VAL A 193 35.57 -25.11 1.74
CA VAL A 193 34.38 -24.26 1.83
C VAL A 193 34.33 -23.57 3.20
N ILE A 194 34.63 -24.30 4.27
CA ILE A 194 34.67 -23.77 5.64
C ILE A 194 35.78 -22.71 5.78
N GLN A 195 36.96 -22.95 5.21
CA GLN A 195 38.06 -21.99 5.26
C GLN A 195 37.77 -20.73 4.44
N GLN A 196 37.13 -20.88 3.28
CA GLN A 196 36.70 -19.75 2.45
C GLN A 196 35.69 -18.88 3.20
N GLU A 197 34.66 -19.49 3.80
CA GLU A 197 33.65 -18.77 4.57
C GLU A 197 34.28 -18.04 5.77
N LYS A 198 35.18 -18.70 6.50
CA LYS A 198 35.91 -18.08 7.62
C LYS A 198 36.73 -16.87 7.18
N THR A 199 37.41 -16.97 6.03
CA THR A 199 38.21 -15.88 5.46
C THR A 199 37.33 -14.71 5.03
N GLU A 200 36.17 -14.98 4.44
CA GLU A 200 35.22 -13.94 4.04
C GLU A 200 34.66 -13.20 5.27
N LEU A 201 34.34 -13.94 6.32
CA LEU A 201 33.81 -13.38 7.58
C LEU A 201 34.85 -12.48 8.27
N GLU A 202 36.12 -12.87 8.25
CA GLU A 202 37.23 -12.07 8.75
C GLU A 202 37.42 -10.78 7.93
N LYS A 203 37.36 -10.86 6.59
CA LYS A 203 37.39 -9.67 5.72
C LYS A 203 36.23 -8.72 6.01
N LYS A 204 35.00 -9.24 6.14
CA LYS A 204 33.82 -8.43 6.47
C LYS A 204 33.99 -7.71 7.81
N LYS A 205 34.46 -8.40 8.83
CA LYS A 205 34.75 -7.80 10.14
C LYS A 205 35.82 -6.71 10.07
N GLY A 206 36.88 -6.93 9.30
CA GLY A 206 37.92 -5.93 9.08
C GLY A 206 37.40 -4.66 8.41
N ILE A 207 36.51 -4.79 7.43
CA ILE A 207 35.83 -3.66 6.76
C ILE A 207 34.89 -2.94 7.73
N GLU A 208 34.09 -3.68 8.50
CA GLU A 208 33.16 -3.10 9.48
C GLU A 208 33.89 -2.31 10.58
N GLN A 209 35.06 -2.78 11.01
CA GLN A 209 35.89 -2.12 12.01
C GLN A 209 36.81 -1.03 11.42
N PHE A 210 36.78 -0.81 10.10
CA PHE A 210 37.68 0.12 9.45
C PHE A 210 37.37 1.57 9.83
N ASN A 211 38.31 2.21 10.53
CA ASN A 211 38.18 3.61 10.89
C ASN A 211 38.57 4.52 9.70
N ARG A 212 37.57 5.11 9.03
CA ARG A 212 37.78 6.05 7.91
C ARG A 212 38.70 7.23 8.25
N ARG A 213 38.74 7.67 9.52
CA ARG A 213 39.62 8.77 9.96
C ARG A 213 41.10 8.38 10.03
N SER A 214 41.42 7.10 9.92
CA SER A 214 42.81 6.60 9.84
C SER A 214 43.43 6.79 8.45
N LEU A 215 42.63 7.12 7.44
CA LEU A 215 43.14 7.47 6.12
C LEU A 215 43.92 8.78 6.20
N LYS A 216 45.15 8.78 5.70
CA LYS A 216 45.97 9.99 5.61
C LYS A 216 45.33 10.94 4.61
N HIS A 217 45.23 12.22 4.99
CA HIS A 217 44.83 13.25 4.06
C HIS A 217 45.85 13.31 2.92
N ILE A 218 45.37 13.15 1.69
CA ILE A 218 46.13 13.39 0.48
C ILE A 218 45.43 14.50 -0.28
N GLU A 219 46.18 15.53 -0.65
CA GLU A 219 45.66 16.60 -1.50
C GLU A 219 45.61 16.08 -2.94
N THR A 220 44.41 15.86 -3.44
CA THR A 220 44.20 15.44 -4.82
C THR A 220 44.15 16.67 -5.71
N GLU A 221 45.15 16.85 -6.58
CA GLU A 221 45.08 17.82 -7.67
C GLU A 221 44.19 17.26 -8.79
N GLU A 222 42.92 17.63 -8.77
CA GLU A 222 42.03 17.41 -9.91
C GLU A 222 42.34 18.49 -10.96
N LYS A 223 43.06 18.11 -12.01
CA LYS A 223 43.23 18.99 -13.18
C LYS A 223 41.87 19.04 -13.88
N ASN A 224 41.25 20.21 -13.86
CA ASN A 224 40.11 20.53 -14.72
C ASN A 224 40.62 21.40 -15.89
N PRO A 225 41.38 20.84 -16.85
CA PRO A 225 41.90 21.61 -17.96
C PRO A 225 40.72 22.18 -18.76
N LEU A 226 40.81 23.47 -19.07
CA LEU A 226 39.87 24.05 -20.04
C LEU A 226 40.07 23.33 -21.39
N PRO A 227 38.99 23.08 -22.14
CA PRO A 227 39.09 22.52 -23.48
C PRO A 227 40.10 23.32 -24.31
N SER A 228 41.03 22.63 -24.97
CA SER A 228 41.99 23.29 -25.85
C SER A 228 41.28 23.85 -27.08
N LYS A 229 41.95 24.76 -27.80
CA LYS A 229 41.43 25.29 -29.07
C LYS A 229 41.13 24.16 -30.06
N ASP A 230 41.96 23.12 -30.08
CA ASP A 230 41.77 21.95 -30.94
C ASP A 230 40.54 21.14 -30.50
N ASP A 231 40.29 20.98 -29.20
CA ASP A 231 39.08 20.33 -28.67
C ASP A 231 37.81 21.09 -29.09
N ILE A 232 37.85 22.42 -28.99
CA ILE A 232 36.74 23.30 -29.39
C ILE A 232 36.50 23.26 -30.91
N ASP A 233 37.58 23.24 -31.70
CA ASP A 233 37.48 23.22 -33.16
C ASP A 233 37.06 21.84 -33.69
N LEU A 234 37.42 20.75 -32.98
CA LEU A 234 36.91 19.41 -33.23
C LEU A 234 35.40 19.32 -32.94
N GLU A 235 34.95 19.85 -31.79
CA GLU A 235 33.54 19.86 -31.41
C GLU A 235 32.70 20.68 -32.42
N LYS A 236 33.21 21.85 -32.85
CA LYS A 236 32.57 22.66 -33.90
C LYS A 236 32.51 21.98 -35.27
N LYS A 237 33.45 21.09 -35.60
CA LYS A 237 33.39 20.27 -36.81
C LYS A 237 32.36 19.16 -36.72
N CYS A 238 32.16 18.58 -35.54
CA CYS A 238 31.16 17.55 -35.30
C CYS A 238 29.73 18.09 -35.18
N CYS A 239 29.54 19.39 -34.91
CA CYS A 239 28.23 20.05 -34.85
C CYS A 239 27.74 20.66 -36.19
N LYS A 240 28.17 20.12 -37.34
CA LYS A 240 27.62 20.48 -38.66
C LYS A 240 26.88 19.32 -39.30
#